data_AF-A0A6P7PT81-F1
#
_entry.id   AF-A0A6P7PT81-F1
#
_cell.length_a   1.000
_cell.length_b   1.000
_cell.length_c   1.000
_cell.angle_alpha   90.00
_cell.angle_beta   90.00
_cell.angle_gamma   90.00
#
_symmetry.space_group_name_H-M   'P 1'
#
loop_
_entity.id
_entity.type
_entity.pdbx_description
1 polymer ?
#
loop_
_entity_poly.entity_id
_entity_poly.type
_entity_poly.pdbx_seq_one_letter_code
_entity_poly.pdbx_strand_id
1 'polypeptide(L)'
;MTILIRDLLLPLVMTGLVSFKGYAPLPVSSPEPAEANPTDDYDQLDEITTTTTPAKGPTRGGKPQRCNYNPCLENQTSCFDLSASTGCSCPGLTLHNVPPEAPWMKSVSWNGSEVIIQWCAPYSYVTSYSVTVGGKETQMFREDQRSGALGHIDHITEVCVAALNDNGRGQEACRMYHPTDNSLPLKAGLIGGALVLLVLVLLGVLLWHRRQRKQEASISVRDTH
;
A
#
# COMPACT_ATOMS: atom_id res chain seq x y z
N MET A 1 40.37 -3.52 23.96
CA MET A 1 39.03 -4.09 23.80
C MET A 1 38.83 -4.35 22.32
N THR A 2 38.61 -5.62 22.00
CA THR A 2 38.88 -6.30 20.73
C THR A 2 37.97 -5.86 19.58
N ILE A 3 38.58 -5.66 18.42
CA ILE A 3 37.94 -5.50 17.11
C ILE A 3 37.36 -6.86 16.72
N LEU A 4 36.05 -6.94 16.47
CA LEU A 4 35.43 -8.12 15.87
C LEU A 4 34.81 -7.72 14.53
N ILE A 5 35.63 -7.84 13.48
CA ILE A 5 35.19 -7.95 12.09
C ILE A 5 34.48 -9.30 12.00
N ARG A 6 33.16 -9.30 11.78
CA ARG A 6 32.39 -10.54 11.61
C ARG A 6 32.13 -10.75 10.13
N ASP A 7 32.96 -11.64 9.60
CA ASP A 7 32.91 -12.40 8.36
C ASP A 7 31.70 -12.20 7.43
N LEU A 8 32.03 -11.65 6.26
CA LEU A 8 31.25 -11.66 5.03
C LEU A 8 31.48 -13.01 4.35
N LEU A 9 30.51 -13.92 4.43
CA LEU A 9 30.50 -15.18 3.70
C LEU A 9 29.21 -15.28 2.89
N LEU A 10 29.31 -14.88 1.61
CA LEU A 10 28.33 -15.17 0.58
C LEU A 10 28.49 -16.63 0.13
N PRO A 11 27.44 -17.45 0.11
CA PRO A 11 27.38 -18.59 -0.79
C PRO A 11 26.69 -18.16 -2.09
N LEU A 12 27.50 -18.07 -3.16
CA LEU A 12 27.04 -18.18 -4.54
C LEU A 12 26.43 -19.58 -4.72
N VAL A 13 25.13 -19.67 -4.97
CA VAL A 13 24.50 -20.92 -5.42
C VAL A 13 23.89 -20.71 -6.80
N MET A 14 24.41 -21.53 -7.69
CA MET A 14 24.27 -21.57 -9.13
C MET A 14 22.81 -21.73 -9.61
N THR A 15 22.48 -20.96 -10.63
CA THR A 15 21.29 -21.08 -11.47
C THR A 15 21.16 -22.47 -12.09
N GLY A 16 20.10 -23.20 -11.73
CA GLY A 16 19.67 -24.41 -12.42
C GLY A 16 18.65 -24.07 -13.51
N LEU A 17 19.05 -24.16 -14.78
CA LEU A 17 18.16 -24.11 -15.93
C LEU A 17 17.29 -25.38 -15.95
N VAL A 18 16.05 -25.27 -15.48
CA VAL A 18 15.06 -26.33 -15.71
C VAL A 18 14.49 -26.15 -17.11
N SER A 19 14.91 -27.03 -18.02
CA SER A 19 14.36 -27.13 -19.36
C SER A 19 12.91 -27.61 -19.27
N PHE A 20 11.95 -26.74 -19.62
CA PHE A 20 10.58 -27.17 -19.88
C PHE A 20 10.56 -27.99 -21.16
N LYS A 21 10.51 -29.31 -21.01
CA LYS A 21 10.25 -30.25 -22.10
C LYS A 21 8.83 -29.98 -22.61
N GLY A 22 8.74 -29.54 -23.86
CA GLY A 22 7.48 -29.32 -24.55
C GLY A 22 6.64 -30.60 -24.58
N TYR A 23 5.38 -30.49 -24.22
CA TYR A 23 4.36 -31.49 -24.53
C TYR A 23 3.73 -31.10 -25.87
N ALA A 24 3.93 -31.96 -26.86
CA ALA A 24 3.20 -31.92 -28.12
C ALA A 24 1.77 -32.44 -27.92
N PRO A 25 0.75 -31.88 -28.58
CA PRO A 25 -0.58 -32.47 -28.62
C PRO A 25 -0.63 -33.62 -29.64
N LEU A 26 -1.23 -34.75 -29.25
CA LEU A 26 -1.55 -35.87 -30.15
C LEU A 26 -2.92 -35.64 -30.84
N PRO A 27 -3.16 -36.31 -31.98
CA PRO A 27 -3.95 -35.74 -33.09
C PRO A 27 -5.43 -36.07 -33.03
N VAL A 28 -6.18 -35.17 -33.68
CA VAL A 28 -7.56 -35.30 -34.13
C VAL A 28 -7.67 -36.46 -35.12
N SER A 29 -8.51 -37.45 -34.83
CA SER A 29 -9.04 -38.36 -35.85
C SER A 29 -10.47 -37.95 -36.21
N SER A 30 -10.59 -37.39 -37.40
CA SER A 30 -11.84 -37.29 -38.16
C SER A 30 -12.31 -38.68 -38.59
N PRO A 31 -13.62 -38.88 -38.79
CA PRO A 31 -14.06 -39.23 -40.14
C PRO A 31 -15.36 -38.53 -40.57
N GLU A 32 -15.30 -37.88 -41.73
CA GLU A 32 -16.41 -37.72 -42.70
C GLU A 32 -16.34 -38.91 -43.70
N PRO A 33 -17.29 -39.15 -44.65
CA PRO A 33 -18.58 -38.49 -44.91
C PRO A 33 -19.75 -39.45 -45.24
N ALA A 34 -20.99 -38.98 -45.15
CA ALA A 34 -22.09 -39.44 -46.01
C ALA A 34 -23.23 -38.41 -46.06
N GLU A 35 -23.79 -38.28 -47.25
CA GLU A 35 -24.52 -37.15 -47.84
C GLU A 35 -26.03 -37.46 -47.99
N ALA A 36 -26.83 -36.41 -48.21
CA ALA A 36 -28.26 -36.37 -48.57
C ALA A 36 -29.26 -36.67 -47.43
N ASN A 37 -30.31 -35.87 -47.16
CA ASN A 37 -31.24 -35.17 -48.05
C ASN A 37 -32.06 -34.13 -47.21
N PRO A 38 -32.47 -32.96 -47.73
CA PRO A 38 -33.41 -32.08 -47.02
C PRO A 38 -34.85 -32.37 -47.46
N THR A 39 -35.76 -32.63 -46.52
CA THR A 39 -37.20 -32.59 -46.81
C THR A 39 -37.95 -32.16 -45.56
N ASP A 40 -38.77 -31.12 -45.73
CA ASP A 40 -39.71 -30.54 -44.79
C ASP A 40 -40.64 -31.57 -44.13
N ASP A 41 -41.02 -31.35 -42.86
CA ASP A 41 -42.44 -31.35 -42.48
C ASP A 41 -42.68 -30.85 -41.04
N TYR A 42 -43.84 -30.20 -40.88
CA TYR A 42 -44.32 -29.41 -39.75
C TYR A 42 -44.77 -30.24 -38.52
N ASP A 43 -44.74 -29.55 -37.36
CA ASP A 43 -45.58 -29.69 -36.17
C ASP A 43 -45.58 -31.02 -35.37
N GLN A 44 -44.91 -30.99 -34.20
CA GLN A 44 -45.53 -31.51 -32.97
C GLN A 44 -45.01 -30.76 -31.74
N LEU A 45 -45.89 -29.96 -31.12
CA LEU A 45 -45.75 -29.46 -29.76
C LEU A 45 -45.64 -30.66 -28.82
N ASP A 46 -44.46 -30.89 -28.26
CA ASP A 46 -44.31 -31.65 -27.02
C ASP A 46 -43.79 -30.71 -25.94
N GLU A 47 -44.73 -30.39 -25.05
CA GLU A 47 -44.60 -29.74 -23.77
C GLU A 47 -43.61 -30.53 -22.89
N ILE A 48 -42.31 -30.35 -23.10
CA ILE A 48 -41.31 -30.73 -22.11
C ILE A 48 -41.37 -29.67 -21.01
N THR A 49 -42.33 -29.86 -20.10
CA THR A 49 -42.30 -29.29 -18.76
C THR A 49 -41.02 -29.79 -18.10
N THR A 50 -39.93 -29.06 -18.34
CA THR A 50 -38.73 -29.16 -17.52
C THR A 50 -39.19 -28.69 -16.16
N THR A 51 -39.52 -29.66 -15.30
CA THR A 51 -39.72 -29.43 -13.88
C THR A 51 -38.35 -29.04 -13.33
N THR A 52 -37.98 -27.78 -13.53
CA THR A 52 -36.96 -27.13 -12.73
C THR A 52 -37.58 -27.01 -11.36
N THR A 53 -37.36 -28.04 -10.54
CA THR A 53 -37.59 -28.00 -9.10
C THR A 53 -37.10 -26.65 -8.60
N PRO A 54 -37.99 -25.75 -8.13
CA PRO A 54 -37.53 -24.54 -7.50
C PRO A 54 -36.76 -25.01 -6.28
N ALA A 55 -35.45 -24.77 -6.24
CA ALA A 55 -34.70 -24.88 -5.01
C ALA A 55 -35.49 -24.08 -3.98
N LYS A 56 -36.08 -24.80 -3.02
CA LYS A 56 -36.95 -24.28 -1.99
C LYS A 56 -36.08 -23.47 -1.03
N GLY A 57 -35.68 -22.28 -1.46
CA GLY A 57 -35.16 -21.25 -0.57
C GLY A 57 -36.25 -20.97 0.47
N PRO A 58 -35.90 -20.84 1.75
CA PRO A 58 -36.89 -20.54 2.76
C PRO A 58 -37.53 -19.20 2.40
N THR A 59 -38.78 -19.24 1.95
CA THR A 59 -39.66 -18.07 1.88
C THR A 59 -39.97 -17.69 3.32
N ARG A 60 -39.06 -16.94 3.95
CA ARG A 60 -39.39 -16.13 5.11
C ARG A 60 -39.56 -14.71 4.59
N GLY A 61 -40.78 -14.18 4.67
CA GLY A 61 -41.09 -12.77 4.45
C GLY A 61 -40.45 -11.83 5.50
N GLY A 62 -39.19 -12.07 5.84
CA GLY A 62 -38.34 -11.18 6.62
C GLY A 62 -37.44 -10.38 5.69
N LYS A 63 -37.13 -9.14 6.07
CA LYS A 63 -36.15 -8.31 5.35
C LYS A 63 -34.84 -9.09 5.21
N PRO A 64 -34.18 -9.09 4.04
CA PRO A 64 -32.90 -9.78 3.90
C PRO A 64 -31.92 -9.28 4.96
N GLN A 65 -31.31 -10.22 5.68
CA GLN A 65 -30.35 -9.91 6.74
C GLN A 65 -29.16 -9.17 6.13
N ARG A 66 -28.62 -8.18 6.85
CA ARG A 66 -27.45 -7.43 6.38
C ARG A 66 -26.19 -8.31 6.37
N CYS A 67 -25.36 -8.13 5.36
CA CYS A 67 -24.06 -8.79 5.31
C CYS A 67 -23.18 -8.32 6.46
N ASN A 68 -22.41 -9.25 7.05
CA ASN A 68 -21.38 -8.93 8.03
C ASN A 68 -20.14 -8.36 7.33
N TYR A 69 -20.29 -7.17 6.77
CA TYR A 69 -19.26 -6.46 6.04
C TYR A 69 -18.76 -5.27 6.86
N ASN A 70 -17.44 -5.19 7.09
CA ASN A 70 -16.81 -4.03 7.71
C ASN A 70 -16.05 -3.23 6.64
N PRO A 71 -16.52 -2.03 6.27
CA PRO A 71 -15.89 -1.24 5.22
C PRO A 71 -14.43 -0.85 5.54
N CYS A 72 -14.04 -0.89 6.81
CA CYS A 72 -12.73 -0.44 7.25
C CYS A 72 -11.74 -1.58 7.53
N LEU A 73 -12.13 -2.84 7.30
CA LEU A 73 -11.29 -4.02 7.52
C LEU A 73 -10.58 -4.40 6.21
N GLU A 74 -9.27 -4.64 6.31
CA GLU A 74 -8.41 -5.03 5.19
C GLU A 74 -8.49 -6.54 4.92
N ASN A 75 -8.30 -6.92 3.65
CA ASN A 75 -8.32 -8.30 3.15
C ASN A 75 -9.62 -9.06 3.49
N GLN A 76 -10.73 -8.35 3.66
CA GLN A 76 -12.04 -8.94 3.82
C GLN A 76 -12.68 -9.23 2.45
N THR A 77 -13.42 -10.33 2.34
CA THR A 77 -14.30 -10.62 1.20
C THR A 77 -15.22 -9.43 0.89
N SER A 78 -15.36 -9.11 -0.40
CA SER A 78 -16.18 -7.98 -0.84
C SER A 78 -17.64 -8.16 -0.37
N CYS A 79 -18.35 -7.05 -0.16
CA CYS A 79 -19.76 -7.13 0.19
C CYS A 79 -20.56 -7.82 -0.92
N PHE A 80 -20.17 -7.60 -2.17
CA PHE A 80 -20.75 -8.26 -3.33
C PHE A 80 -20.66 -9.78 -3.23
N ASP A 81 -19.48 -10.33 -2.98
CA ASP A 81 -19.29 -11.79 -2.86
C ASP A 81 -19.99 -12.36 -1.62
N LEU A 82 -20.04 -11.62 -0.51
CA LEU A 82 -20.81 -12.01 0.66
C LEU A 82 -22.31 -12.08 0.34
N SER A 83 -22.83 -11.11 -0.40
CA SER A 83 -24.24 -11.10 -0.82
C SER A 83 -24.56 -12.25 -1.77
N ALA A 84 -23.67 -12.56 -2.71
CA ALA A 84 -23.82 -13.65 -3.66
C ALA A 84 -23.77 -15.04 -2.98
N SER A 85 -22.88 -15.22 -2.01
CA SER A 85 -22.68 -16.51 -1.33
C SER A 85 -23.70 -16.79 -0.22
N THR A 86 -24.18 -15.77 0.49
CA THR A 86 -25.06 -15.96 1.67
C THR A 86 -26.49 -15.47 1.47
N GLY A 87 -26.77 -14.74 0.39
CA GLY A 87 -28.08 -14.11 0.15
C GLY A 87 -28.37 -12.92 1.06
N CYS A 88 -27.37 -12.42 1.79
CA CYS A 88 -27.50 -11.22 2.61
C CYS A 88 -27.62 -9.95 1.73
N SER A 89 -28.18 -8.88 2.29
CA SER A 89 -28.26 -7.59 1.62
C SER A 89 -27.12 -6.68 2.07
N CYS A 90 -26.41 -6.09 1.12
CA CYS A 90 -25.46 -4.98 1.33
C CYS A 90 -26.21 -3.65 1.14
N PRO A 91 -26.61 -2.95 2.21
CA PRO A 91 -27.29 -1.68 2.07
C PRO A 91 -26.36 -0.66 1.42
N GLY A 92 -26.91 0.16 0.53
CA GLY A 92 -26.18 1.26 -0.07
C GLY A 92 -25.23 0.89 -1.18
N LEU A 93 -25.02 -0.41 -1.51
CA LEU A 93 -24.14 -0.79 -2.61
C LEU A 93 -24.67 -0.21 -3.93
N THR A 94 -23.98 0.80 -4.46
CA THR A 94 -24.29 1.33 -5.79
C THR A 94 -24.19 0.22 -6.83
N LEU A 95 -25.05 0.30 -7.85
CA LEU A 95 -25.03 -0.64 -8.97
C LEU A 95 -23.71 -0.53 -9.74
N HIS A 96 -23.35 -1.61 -10.42
CA HIS A 96 -22.16 -1.71 -11.26
C HIS A 96 -22.16 -0.79 -12.48
N ASN A 97 -23.13 0.13 -12.62
CA ASN A 97 -23.29 1.05 -13.76
C ASN A 97 -23.09 2.53 -13.36
N VAL A 98 -22.74 2.81 -12.10
CA VAL A 98 -22.48 4.15 -11.58
C VAL A 98 -21.06 4.19 -10.98
N PRO A 99 -20.28 5.26 -11.17
CA PRO A 99 -19.01 5.44 -10.47
C PRO A 99 -19.17 5.33 -8.95
N PRO A 100 -18.15 4.84 -8.22
CA PRO A 100 -18.25 4.67 -6.78
C PRO A 100 -18.40 5.99 -6.02
N GLU A 101 -19.00 5.93 -4.84
CA GLU A 101 -18.92 7.01 -3.87
C GLU A 101 -17.48 7.19 -3.33
N ALA A 102 -17.21 8.35 -2.73
CA ALA A 102 -15.89 8.62 -2.15
C ALA A 102 -15.61 7.66 -0.96
N PRO A 103 -14.41 7.07 -0.86
CA PRO A 103 -13.98 6.35 0.33
C PRO A 103 -13.93 7.27 1.55
N TRP A 104 -13.97 6.69 2.77
CA TRP A 104 -13.75 7.47 3.98
C TRP A 104 -12.27 7.43 4.38
N MET A 105 -11.58 8.56 4.25
CA MET A 105 -10.20 8.69 4.74
C MET A 105 -10.09 8.60 6.27
N LYS A 106 -9.35 7.61 6.77
CA LYS A 106 -9.08 7.40 8.20
C LYS A 106 -7.88 8.18 8.68
N SER A 107 -6.74 8.03 8.02
CA SER A 107 -5.46 8.61 8.45
C SER A 107 -4.48 8.71 7.28
N VAL A 108 -3.53 9.63 7.42
CA VAL A 108 -2.31 9.70 6.63
C VAL A 108 -1.20 9.99 7.64
N SER A 109 -0.31 9.03 7.86
CA SER A 109 0.63 9.08 8.98
C SER A 109 1.92 8.33 8.68
N TRP A 110 3.02 8.80 9.28
CA TRP A 110 4.30 8.10 9.23
C TRP A 110 4.29 6.87 10.14
N ASN A 111 4.67 5.70 9.63
CA ASN A 111 4.75 4.46 10.43
C ASN A 111 6.14 4.18 11.03
N GLY A 112 7.13 5.03 10.77
CA GLY A 112 8.54 4.79 11.13
C GLY A 112 9.47 4.68 9.93
N SER A 113 8.97 4.24 8.78
CA SER A 113 9.74 4.04 7.54
C SER A 113 9.13 4.74 6.33
N GLU A 114 7.82 4.90 6.29
CA GLU A 114 7.09 5.50 5.16
C GLU A 114 5.77 6.11 5.61
N VAL A 115 5.19 6.95 4.76
CA VAL A 115 3.85 7.50 4.95
C VAL A 115 2.83 6.44 4.55
N ILE A 116 1.95 6.10 5.48
CA ILE A 116 0.84 5.18 5.29
C ILE A 116 -0.46 5.98 5.24
N ILE A 117 -1.23 5.76 4.20
CA ILE A 117 -2.63 6.18 4.10
C ILE A 117 -3.54 5.02 4.53
N GLN A 118 -4.64 5.33 5.21
CA GLN A 118 -5.67 4.37 5.57
C GLN A 118 -7.07 4.92 5.24
N TRP A 119 -7.96 4.05 4.79
CA TRP A 119 -9.33 4.42 4.41
C TRP A 119 -10.33 3.31 4.73
N CYS A 120 -11.62 3.63 4.64
CA CYS A 120 -12.71 2.67 4.58
C CYS A 120 -13.32 2.70 3.18
N ALA A 121 -13.73 1.52 2.71
CA ALA A 121 -14.49 1.40 1.47
C ALA A 121 -15.81 2.19 1.55
N PRO A 122 -16.24 2.80 0.44
CA PRO A 122 -17.61 3.25 0.30
C PRO A 122 -18.57 2.05 0.24
N TYR A 123 -19.86 2.28 0.46
CA TYR A 123 -20.90 1.33 0.09
C TYR A 123 -21.12 1.44 -1.42
N SER A 124 -20.20 0.95 -2.23
CA SER A 124 -20.29 1.00 -3.69
C SER A 124 -19.66 -0.24 -4.30
N TYR A 125 -20.01 -0.56 -5.54
CA TYR A 125 -19.25 -1.54 -6.31
C TYR A 125 -17.88 -0.94 -6.65
N VAL A 126 -16.79 -1.51 -6.12
CA VAL A 126 -15.40 -1.03 -6.26
C VAL A 126 -14.53 -2.18 -6.73
N THR A 127 -13.69 -1.95 -7.75
CA THR A 127 -12.71 -2.92 -8.25
C THR A 127 -11.27 -2.54 -7.90
N SER A 128 -11.01 -1.26 -7.60
CA SER A 128 -9.70 -0.77 -7.16
C SER A 128 -9.78 0.62 -6.51
N TYR A 129 -8.68 1.06 -5.91
CA TYR A 129 -8.51 2.43 -5.40
C TYR A 129 -7.31 3.10 -6.08
N SER A 130 -7.42 4.40 -6.31
CA SER A 130 -6.31 5.25 -6.73
C SER A 130 -5.98 6.22 -5.60
N VAL A 131 -4.71 6.31 -5.20
CA VAL A 131 -4.24 7.32 -4.27
C VAL A 131 -3.35 8.32 -5.00
N THR A 132 -3.64 9.60 -4.83
CA THR A 132 -2.85 10.70 -5.42
C THR A 132 -2.10 11.47 -4.34
N VAL A 133 -0.81 11.73 -4.56
CA VAL A 133 0.01 12.58 -3.70
C VAL A 133 0.32 13.89 -4.43
N GLY A 134 -0.07 15.02 -3.83
CA GLY A 134 0.15 16.36 -4.40
C GLY A 134 -0.49 16.58 -5.79
N GLY A 135 -1.56 15.83 -6.11
CA GLY A 135 -2.25 15.88 -7.39
C GLY A 135 -1.46 15.33 -8.60
N LYS A 136 -0.37 14.60 -8.36
CA LYS A 136 0.51 14.10 -9.44
C LYS A 136 0.68 12.59 -9.40
N GLU A 137 1.35 12.09 -8.36
CA GLU A 137 1.71 10.68 -8.28
C GLU A 137 0.49 9.85 -7.96
N THR A 138 0.13 8.92 -8.85
CA THR A 138 -1.03 8.04 -8.66
C THR A 138 -0.56 6.62 -8.42
N GLN A 139 -0.95 6.04 -7.29
CA GLN A 139 -0.71 4.64 -6.94
C GLN A 139 -2.03 3.87 -6.92
N MET A 140 -2.03 2.66 -7.45
CA MET A 140 -3.22 1.81 -7.52
C MET A 140 -3.18 0.74 -6.42
N PHE A 141 -4.32 0.55 -5.75
CA PHE A 141 -4.52 -0.43 -4.69
C PHE A 141 -5.71 -1.34 -5.03
N ARG A 142 -5.67 -2.58 -4.56
CA ARG A 142 -6.72 -3.58 -4.80
C ARG A 142 -7.98 -3.28 -3.98
N GLU A 143 -9.12 -3.81 -4.42
CA GLU A 143 -10.42 -3.63 -3.77
C GLU A 143 -10.48 -4.08 -2.30
N ASP A 144 -9.61 -5.02 -1.91
CA ASP A 144 -9.53 -5.61 -0.57
C ASP A 144 -8.63 -4.80 0.39
N GLN A 145 -7.88 -3.84 -0.13
CA GLN A 145 -6.95 -3.02 0.65
C GLN A 145 -7.64 -1.83 1.33
N ARG A 146 -7.22 -1.55 2.56
CA ARG A 146 -7.67 -0.39 3.37
C ARG A 146 -6.51 0.47 3.84
N SER A 147 -5.30 0.11 3.42
CA SER A 147 -4.10 0.89 3.64
C SER A 147 -3.14 0.81 2.46
N GLY A 148 -2.24 1.80 2.39
CA GLY A 148 -1.26 1.89 1.31
C GLY A 148 -0.02 2.67 1.72
N ALA A 149 1.14 2.19 1.28
CA ALA A 149 2.42 2.85 1.44
C ALA A 149 2.63 3.90 0.35
N LEU A 150 2.98 5.12 0.75
CA LEU A 150 3.23 6.25 -0.15
C LEU A 150 4.71 6.63 -0.25
N GLY A 151 5.59 5.88 0.43
CA GLY A 151 7.00 6.22 0.52
C GLY A 151 7.28 7.43 1.43
N HIS A 152 8.37 8.14 1.16
CA HIS A 152 8.77 9.29 1.96
C HIS A 152 8.20 10.59 1.39
N ILE A 153 7.53 11.38 2.24
CA ILE A 153 7.02 12.70 1.89
C ILE A 153 7.62 13.68 2.91
N ASP A 154 8.43 14.62 2.44
CA ASP A 154 9.23 15.52 3.26
C ASP A 154 8.61 16.93 3.44
N HIS A 155 7.51 17.21 2.76
CA HIS A 155 6.80 18.49 2.82
C HIS A 155 5.30 18.32 3.02
N ILE A 156 4.63 19.39 3.46
CA ILE A 156 3.17 19.44 3.62
C ILE A 156 2.53 19.16 2.26
N THR A 157 1.76 18.07 2.18
CA THR A 157 1.22 17.58 0.90
C THR A 157 -0.20 17.07 1.08
N GLU A 158 -1.08 17.35 0.11
CA GLU A 158 -2.41 16.77 0.06
C GLU A 158 -2.35 15.33 -0.48
N VAL A 159 -2.99 14.41 0.23
CA VAL A 159 -3.13 13.02 -0.18
C VAL A 159 -4.61 12.73 -0.37
N CYS A 160 -4.99 12.23 -1.54
CA CYS A 160 -6.36 11.89 -1.87
C CYS A 160 -6.51 10.42 -2.23
N VAL A 161 -7.64 9.81 -1.88
CA VAL A 161 -8.02 8.47 -2.33
C VAL A 161 -9.35 8.53 -3.04
N ALA A 162 -9.46 7.82 -4.16
CA ALA A 162 -10.71 7.63 -4.89
C ALA A 162 -10.94 6.13 -5.11
N ALA A 163 -12.20 5.72 -5.11
CA ALA A 163 -12.62 4.38 -5.53
C ALA A 163 -12.89 4.35 -7.03
N LEU A 164 -12.62 3.20 -7.66
CA LEU A 164 -12.81 2.98 -9.09
C LEU A 164 -13.65 1.72 -9.30
N ASN A 165 -14.42 1.73 -10.38
CA ASN A 165 -15.05 0.55 -10.96
C ASN A 165 -15.05 0.64 -12.49
N ASP A 166 -15.76 -0.28 -13.13
CA ASP A 166 -15.81 -0.36 -14.60
C ASP A 166 -16.47 0.87 -15.28
N ASN A 167 -17.19 1.71 -14.54
CA ASN A 167 -17.73 2.99 -15.04
C ASN A 167 -16.84 4.18 -14.74
N GLY A 168 -15.68 3.96 -14.12
CA GLY A 168 -14.66 4.97 -13.90
C GLY A 168 -14.42 5.31 -12.44
N ARG A 169 -13.82 6.49 -12.26
CA ARG A 169 -13.34 7.00 -10.98
C ARG A 169 -14.44 7.77 -10.26
N GLY A 170 -14.65 7.44 -9.00
CA GLY A 170 -15.52 8.17 -8.09
C GLY A 170 -14.94 9.50 -7.61
N GLN A 171 -15.67 10.17 -6.73
CA GLN A 171 -15.15 11.34 -6.02
C GLN A 171 -13.98 10.95 -5.10
N GLU A 172 -13.08 11.89 -4.86
CA GLU A 172 -11.93 11.68 -4.00
C GLU A 172 -12.17 12.22 -2.58
N ALA A 173 -11.60 11.53 -1.60
CA ALA A 173 -11.47 12.01 -0.24
C ALA A 173 -10.02 12.40 0.01
N CYS A 174 -9.79 13.62 0.49
CA CYS A 174 -8.46 14.20 0.66
C CYS A 174 -8.14 14.52 2.13
N ARG A 175 -6.85 14.49 2.48
CA ARG A 175 -6.32 15.00 3.75
C ARG A 175 -4.90 15.51 3.56
N MET A 176 -4.59 16.59 4.29
CA MET A 176 -3.23 17.11 4.37
C MET A 176 -2.35 16.22 5.26
N TYR A 177 -1.22 15.77 4.72
CA TYR A 177 -0.14 15.16 5.48
C TYR A 177 0.85 16.23 5.91
N HIS A 178 1.15 16.28 7.21
CA HIS A 178 2.16 17.17 7.78
C HIS A 178 3.33 16.33 8.29
N PRO A 179 4.50 16.39 7.64
CA PRO A 179 5.70 15.72 8.14
C PRO A 179 6.08 16.23 9.53
N THR A 180 6.52 15.33 10.41
CA THR A 180 7.05 15.72 11.72
C THR A 180 8.46 16.29 11.53
N ASP A 181 8.69 17.53 11.96
CA ASP A 181 10.04 18.12 11.98
C ASP A 181 10.87 17.50 13.11
N ASN A 182 11.74 16.56 12.73
CA ASN A 182 12.68 15.91 13.65
C ASN A 182 14.04 16.62 13.73
N SER A 183 14.17 17.86 13.24
CA SER A 183 15.45 18.60 13.23
C SER A 183 15.82 19.22 14.58
N LEU A 184 14.91 19.26 15.55
CA LEU A 184 15.14 19.80 16.90
C LEU A 184 16.38 19.22 17.62
N PRO A 185 16.54 17.89 17.77
CA PRO A 185 17.74 17.32 18.41
C PRO A 185 19.03 17.63 17.63
N LEU A 186 18.97 17.66 16.29
CA LEU A 186 20.12 18.02 15.46
C LEU A 186 20.52 19.48 15.66
N LYS A 187 19.55 20.41 15.68
CA LYS A 187 19.77 21.83 15.94
C LYS A 187 20.31 22.06 17.35
N ALA A 188 19.75 21.40 18.36
CA ALA A 188 20.23 21.46 19.73
C ALA A 188 21.66 20.91 19.88
N GLY A 189 21.97 19.80 19.21
CA GLY A 189 23.30 19.21 19.17
C GLY A 189 24.34 20.13 18.52
N LEU A 190 23.99 20.78 17.41
CA LEU A 190 24.84 21.76 16.73
C LEU A 190 25.16 22.97 17.62
N ILE A 191 24.14 23.53 18.28
CA ILE A 191 24.31 24.68 19.20
C ILE A 191 25.17 24.28 20.40
N GLY A 192 24.86 23.15 21.03
CA GLY A 192 25.63 22.63 22.17
C GLY A 192 27.08 22.35 21.80
N GLY A 193 27.31 21.69 20.65
CA GLY A 193 28.65 21.40 20.14
C GLY A 193 29.47 22.65 19.85
N ALA A 194 28.86 23.67 19.24
CA ALA A 194 29.53 24.94 18.96
C ALA A 194 29.95 25.67 20.25
N LEU A 195 29.10 25.67 21.29
CA LEU A 195 29.42 26.27 22.59
C LEU A 195 30.58 25.55 23.29
N VAL A 196 30.58 24.21 23.28
CA VAL A 196 31.66 23.43 23.89
C VAL A 196 32.99 23.66 23.15
N LEU A 197 32.98 23.65 21.82
CA LEU A 197 34.17 23.91 21.02
C LEU A 197 34.72 25.32 21.28
N LEU A 198 33.85 26.32 21.39
CA LEU A 198 34.23 27.69 21.71
C LEU A 198 34.89 27.80 23.09
N VAL A 199 34.35 27.12 24.11
CA VAL A 199 34.96 27.08 25.45
C VAL A 199 36.34 26.41 25.42
N LEU A 200 36.49 25.31 24.68
CA LEU A 200 37.78 24.61 24.53
C LEU A 200 38.83 25.49 23.84
N VAL A 201 38.45 26.23 22.80
CA VAL A 201 39.35 27.17 22.12
C VAL A 201 39.79 28.29 23.07
N LEU A 202 38.85 28.88 23.82
CA LEU A 202 39.19 29.92 24.81
C LEU A 202 40.14 29.39 25.89
N LEU A 203 39.90 28.18 26.40
CA LEU A 203 40.81 27.53 27.35
C LEU A 203 42.19 27.29 26.75
N GLY A 204 42.25 26.81 25.49
CA GLY A 204 43.50 26.62 24.76
C GLY A 204 44.30 27.92 24.63
N VAL A 205 43.64 29.02 24.25
CA VAL A 205 44.24 30.35 24.13
C VAL A 205 44.74 30.84 25.50
N LEU A 206 43.94 30.72 26.56
CA LEU A 206 44.35 31.13 27.91
C LEU A 206 45.55 30.34 28.42
N LEU A 207 45.58 29.02 28.19
CA LEU A 207 46.70 28.16 28.55
C LEU A 207 47.95 28.50 27.74
N TRP A 208 47.82 28.77 26.45
CA TRP A 208 48.92 29.24 25.59
C TRP A 208 49.50 30.54 26.12
N HIS A 209 48.66 31.52 26.42
CA HIS A 209 49.08 32.83 26.90
C HIS A 209 49.80 32.76 28.25
N ARG A 210 49.34 31.88 29.15
CA ARG A 210 50.01 31.62 30.43
C ARG A 210 51.39 30.96 30.25
N ARG A 211 51.53 30.04 29.29
CA ARG A 211 52.83 29.40 28.99
C ARG A 211 53.83 30.41 28.45
N GLN A 212 53.40 31.28 27.52
CA GLN A 212 54.24 32.35 26.96
C GLN A 212 54.79 33.28 28.06
N ARG A 213 53.92 33.83 28.92
CA ARG A 213 54.36 34.68 30.04
C ARG A 213 55.34 33.99 30.99
N LYS A 214 55.16 32.68 31.25
CA LYS A 214 56.09 31.90 32.07
C LYS A 214 57.45 31.75 31.38
N GLN A 215 57.48 31.57 30.06
CA GLN A 215 58.74 31.46 29.31
C GLN A 215 59.49 32.80 29.29
N GLU A 216 58.79 33.91 29.05
CA GLU A 216 59.37 35.26 29.10
C GLU A 216 60.01 35.56 30.47
N ALA A 217 59.33 35.21 31.57
CA ALA A 217 59.86 35.38 32.93
C ALA A 217 61.08 34.47 33.22
N SER A 218 61.15 33.27 32.62
CA SER A 218 62.27 32.35 32.81
C SER A 218 63.53 32.71 32.00
N ILE A 219 63.37 33.40 30.87
CA ILE A 219 64.48 33.89 30.04
C ILE A 219 65.13 35.11 30.72
N SER A 220 64.34 36.04 31.25
CA SER A 220 64.83 37.22 32.00
C SER A 220 65.68 36.87 33.23
N VAL A 221 65.50 35.70 33.85
CA VAL A 221 66.27 35.27 35.03
C VAL A 221 67.60 34.60 34.64
N ARG A 222 67.73 34.12 33.39
CA ARG A 222 68.92 33.40 32.92
C ARG A 222 70.01 34.32 32.36
N ASP A 223 69.65 35.54 31.95
CA ASP A 223 70.58 36.57 31.45
C ASP A 223 71.19 37.46 32.55
N THR A 224 70.85 37.25 33.82
CA THR A 224 71.35 38.03 34.97
C THR A 224 72.51 37.37 35.74
N HIS A 225 73.26 36.44 35.12
CA HIS A 225 74.35 35.73 35.81
C HIS A 225 75.64 35.65 35.01
#